data_AF-A0A336JJ48-F1
#
_entry.id   AF-A0A336JJ48-F1
#
_cell.length_a   1.000
_cell.length_b   1.000
_cell.length_c   1.000
_cell.angle_alpha   90.00
_cell.angle_beta   90.00
_cell.angle_gamma   90.00
#
_symmetry.space_group_name_H-M   'P 1'
#
loop_
_entity.id
_entity.type
_entity.pdbx_description
1 polymer ?
#
loop_
_entity_poly.entity_id
_entity_poly.type
_entity_poly.pdbx_seq_one_letter_code
_entity_poly.pdbx_strand_id
1 'polypeptide(L)' 'MEALLRRRTMMRADSNSNRYFTVEQLEELAVAKYIEAALTPAGLERDELLEEAKRFASRAKMKSWLMGEIGAMPRRRNYH' A
#
# COMPACT_ATOMS: atom_id res chain seq x y z
N MET A 1 7.01 9.20 35.39
CA MET A 1 7.20 7.86 34.79
C MET A 1 5.96 7.50 33.96
N GLU A 2 5.82 8.09 32.77
CA GLU A 2 4.70 7.84 31.84
C GLU A 2 5.04 6.72 30.84
N ALA A 3 5.33 5.53 31.34
CA ALA A 3 5.69 4.37 30.49
C ALA A 3 4.48 3.45 30.19
N LEU A 4 3.24 3.95 30.32
CA LEU A 4 2.02 3.12 30.26
C LEU A 4 1.08 3.43 29.08
N LEU A 5 1.54 4.19 28.08
CA LEU A 5 0.84 4.37 26.80
C LEU A 5 1.57 3.74 25.59
N ARG A 6 2.56 2.86 25.84
CA ARG A 6 3.20 2.00 24.82
C ARG A 6 2.45 0.67 24.60
N ARG A 7 1.12 0.65 24.69
CA ARG A 7 0.33 -0.60 24.68
C ARG A 7 -0.91 -0.56 23.80
N ARG A 8 -0.80 0.05 22.62
CA ARG A 8 -1.83 0.03 21.57
C ARG A 8 -1.13 0.44 20.26
N THR A 9 -0.37 -0.40 19.59
CA THR A 9 -0.85 -1.54 18.80
C THR A 9 0.37 -2.37 18.42
N MET A 10 0.70 -3.40 19.22
CA MET A 10 1.38 -4.56 18.64
C MET A 10 0.34 -5.19 17.72
N MET A 11 0.30 -4.76 16.45
CA MET A 11 -0.27 -5.58 15.40
C MET A 11 0.45 -6.90 15.51
N ARG A 12 -0.28 -7.90 15.99
CA ARG A 12 0.11 -9.29 15.92
C ARG A 12 0.54 -9.50 14.47
N ALA A 13 1.85 -9.61 14.27
CA ALA A 13 2.40 -10.22 13.09
C ALA A 13 1.96 -11.68 13.18
N ASP A 14 0.72 -11.94 12.80
CA ASP A 14 0.24 -13.28 12.56
C ASP A 14 1.16 -13.85 11.49
N SER A 15 1.95 -14.84 11.93
CA SER A 15 2.93 -15.59 11.17
C SER A 15 2.26 -16.44 10.10
N ASN A 16 1.60 -15.80 9.13
CA ASN A 16 1.07 -16.43 7.92
C ASN A 16 1.54 -15.66 6.68
N SER A 17 2.84 -15.83 6.43
CA SER A 17 3.57 -15.82 5.16
C SER A 17 2.79 -15.61 3.85
N ASN A 18 2.17 -14.44 3.67
CA ASN A 18 1.96 -13.84 2.35
C ASN A 18 2.16 -12.33 2.46
N ARG A 19 3.42 -11.94 2.57
CA ARG A 19 3.93 -10.59 2.92
C ARG A 19 3.73 -9.54 1.81
N TYR A 20 2.61 -9.58 1.10
CA TYR A 20 2.30 -8.59 0.09
C TYR A 20 1.29 -7.59 0.65
N PHE A 21 1.68 -6.32 0.72
CA PHE A 21 0.79 -5.21 1.09
C PHE A 21 -0.52 -5.26 0.31
N THR A 22 -1.67 -5.06 0.96
CA THR A 22 -2.96 -4.89 0.30
C THR A 22 -2.97 -3.64 -0.60
N VAL A 23 -3.95 -3.52 -1.49
CA VAL A 23 -4.11 -2.31 -2.32
C VAL A 23 -4.26 -1.09 -1.42
N GLU A 24 -5.15 -1.17 -0.43
CA GLU A 24 -5.40 -0.13 0.57
C GLU A 24 -4.11 0.27 1.31
N GLN A 25 -3.30 -0.69 1.77
CA GLN A 25 -2.04 -0.41 2.44
C GLN A 25 -1.03 0.32 1.54
N LEU A 26 -0.99 -0.01 0.24
CA LEU A 26 -0.13 0.68 -0.71
C LEU A 26 -0.61 2.10 -0.99
N GLU A 27 -1.93 2.32 -1.01
CA GLU A 27 -2.54 3.65 -1.15
C GLU A 27 -2.27 4.51 0.09
N GLU A 28 -2.44 3.96 1.29
CA GLU A 28 -2.13 4.64 2.56
C GLU A 28 -0.66 5.09 2.60
N LEU A 29 0.28 4.23 2.19
CA LEU A 29 1.70 4.57 2.10
C LEU A 29 1.99 5.67 1.07
N ALA A 30 1.34 5.62 -0.10
CA ALA A 30 1.48 6.66 -1.11
C ALA A 30 1.00 8.02 -0.59
N VAL A 31 -0.17 8.05 0.07
CA VAL A 31 -0.73 9.27 0.67
C VAL A 31 0.20 9.81 1.75
N ALA A 32 0.69 8.96 2.65
CA ALA A 32 1.64 9.37 3.69
C ALA A 32 2.87 10.05 3.09
N LYS A 33 3.42 9.50 2.00
CA LYS A 33 4.58 10.07 1.30
C LYS A 33 4.27 11.37 0.57
N TYR A 34 3.08 11.51 -0.01
CA TYR A 34 2.65 12.80 -0.56
C TYR A 34 2.49 13.88 0.51
N ILE A 35 1.98 13.52 1.70
CA ILE A 35 1.88 14.45 2.84
C ILE A 35 3.28 14.85 3.29
N GLU A 36 4.20 13.89 3.44
CA GLU A 36 5.61 14.16 3.78
C GLU A 36 6.23 15.15 2.77
N ALA A 37 6.11 14.86 1.47
CA ALA A 37 6.61 15.73 0.40
C ALA A 37 5.94 17.12 0.37
N ALA A 38 4.69 17.26 0.81
CA ALA A 38 4.00 18.54 0.89
C ALA A 38 4.48 19.41 2.05
N LEU A 39 4.96 18.78 3.12
CA LEU A 39 5.54 19.45 4.29
C LEU A 39 7.04 19.73 4.13
N THR A 40 7.72 19.01 3.24
CA THR A 40 9.14 19.23 2.93
C THR A 40 9.34 20.43 1.99
N PRO A 41 10.28 21.35 2.28
CA PRO A 41 10.66 22.42 1.37
C PRO A 41 11.08 21.90 -0.01
N ALA A 42 10.97 22.74 -1.05
CA ALA A 42 11.40 22.37 -2.39
C ALA A 42 12.91 22.03 -2.43
N GLY A 43 13.25 20.91 -3.05
CA GLY A 43 14.62 20.40 -3.15
C GLY A 43 14.65 18.90 -3.45
N LEU A 44 15.86 18.34 -3.52
CA LEU A 44 16.08 16.93 -3.87
C LEU A 44 15.33 15.96 -2.94
N GLU A 45 15.29 16.25 -1.65
CA GLU A 45 14.58 15.43 -0.65
C GLU A 45 13.07 15.34 -0.95
N ARG A 46 12.45 16.45 -1.33
CA ARG A 46 11.04 16.46 -1.72
C ARG A 46 10.81 15.65 -2.99
N ASP A 47 11.71 15.74 -3.97
CA ASP A 47 11.60 14.99 -5.22
C ASP A 47 11.72 13.47 -4.98
N GLU A 48 12.60 13.05 -4.08
CA GLU A 48 12.73 11.65 -3.67
C GLU A 48 11.45 11.14 -3.00
N LEU A 49 10.85 11.92 -2.10
CA LEU A 49 9.57 11.57 -1.45
C LEU A 49 8.42 11.47 -2.46
N LEU A 50 8.37 12.36 -3.46
CA LEU A 50 7.38 12.30 -4.54
C LEU A 50 7.56 11.06 -5.42
N GLU A 51 8.80 10.70 -5.75
CA GLU A 51 9.10 9.48 -6.51
C GLU A 51 8.74 8.23 -5.73
N GLU A 52 8.99 8.21 -4.42
CA GLU A 52 8.59 7.11 -3.55
C GLU A 52 7.05 6.97 -3.47
N ALA A 53 6.33 8.09 -3.32
CA ALA A 53 4.86 8.12 -3.35
C ALA A 53 4.30 7.54 -4.66
N LYS A 54 4.85 7.94 -5.80
CA LYS A 54 4.46 7.43 -7.13
C LYS A 54 4.70 5.93 -7.28
N ARG A 55 5.79 5.40 -6.71
CA ARG A 55 6.09 3.95 -6.72
C ARG A 55 5.03 3.16 -5.96
N PHE A 56 4.63 3.64 -4.77
CA PHE A 56 3.55 3.00 -4.01
C PHE A 56 2.21 3.05 -4.75
N ALA A 57 1.83 4.20 -5.31
CA ALA A 57 0.61 4.34 -6.10
C ALA A 57 0.61 3.42 -7.34
N SER A 58 1.74 3.29 -8.02
CA SER A 58 1.88 2.39 -9.18
C SER A 58 1.73 0.93 -8.78
N ARG A 59 2.27 0.53 -7.62
CA ARG A 59 2.11 -0.82 -7.08
C ARG A 59 0.66 -1.10 -6.66
N ALA A 60 -0.01 -0.13 -6.03
CA ALA A 60 -1.44 -0.24 -5.70
C ALA A 60 -2.28 -0.48 -6.95
N LYS A 61 -2.06 0.34 -7.99
CA LYS A 61 -2.70 0.18 -9.30
C LYS A 61 -2.45 -1.20 -9.89
N MET A 62 -1.19 -1.61 -10.00
CA MET A 62 -0.85 -2.93 -10.54
C MET A 62 -1.49 -4.07 -9.74
N LYS A 63 -1.49 -4.01 -8.41
CA LYS A 63 -2.14 -5.03 -7.57
C LYS A 63 -3.66 -5.04 -7.77
N SER A 64 -4.28 -3.86 -7.88
CA SER A 64 -5.72 -3.73 -8.18
C SER A 64 -6.08 -4.37 -9.53
N TRP A 65 -5.27 -4.11 -10.57
CA TRP A 65 -5.40 -4.76 -11.87
C TRP A 65 -5.27 -6.28 -11.79
N LEU A 66 -4.24 -6.80 -11.12
CA LEU A 66 -4.04 -8.24 -10.95
C LEU A 66 -5.19 -8.90 -10.17
N MET A 67 -5.70 -8.25 -9.13
CA MET A 67 -6.86 -8.75 -8.36
C MET A 67 -8.16 -8.67 -9.16
N GLY A 68 -8.30 -7.69 -10.06
CA GLY A 68 -9.45 -7.52 -10.94
C GLY A 68 -9.47 -8.48 -12.15
N GLU A 69 -8.31 -8.76 -12.76
CA GLU A 69 -8.19 -9.67 -13.90
C GLU A 69 -8.31 -11.15 -13.50
N ILE A 70 -7.90 -11.53 -12.28
CA ILE A 70 -8.14 -12.88 -11.75
C ILE A 70 -9.64 -13.14 -11.49
N GLY A 71 -10.47 -12.09 -11.37
CA GLY A 71 -11.94 -12.18 -11.31
C GLY A 71 -12.64 -12.32 -12.66
N ALA A 72 -11.94 -12.03 -13.77
CA ALA A 72 -12.46 -12.15 -15.13
C ALA A 72 -12.02 -13.47 -15.79
N MET A 73 -12.12 -14.60 -15.08
CA MET A 73 -12.22 -15.87 -15.81
C MET A 73 -13.50 -15.78 -16.66
N PRO A 74 -13.43 -15.88 -18.01
CA PRO A 74 -14.64 -16.16 -18.76
C PRO A 74 -15.15 -17.47 -18.18
N ARG A 75 -16.32 -17.44 -17.54
CA ARG A 75 -17.05 -18.66 -17.20
C ARG A 75 -17.03 -19.49 -18.47
N ARG A 76 -16.26 -20.59 -18.48
CA ARG A 76 -16.38 -21.61 -19.51
C ARG A 76 -17.82 -22.10 -19.39
N ARG A 77 -18.71 -21.56 -20.23
CA ARG A 77 -20.00 -22.16 -20.53
C ARG A 77 -19.66 -23.44 -21.29
N ASN A 78 -19.35 -24.49 -20.53
CA ASN A 78 -19.69 -25.84 -20.94
C ASN A 78 -21.20 -26.00 -20.80
N TYR A 79 -21.76 -26.91 -21.61
CA TYR A 79 -23.17 -27.32 -21.72
C TYR A 79 -24.01 -26.34 -22.57
N HIS A 80 -24.48 -26.66 -23.78
CA HIS A 80 -24.92 -27.93 -24.36
C HIS A 80 -24.53 -28.06 -25.83
#